data_AF-A0A9K3CWT8-F1
#
_entry.id   AF-A0A9K3CWT8-F1
#
_cell.length_a   1.000
_cell.length_b   1.000
_cell.length_c   1.000
_cell.angle_alpha   90.00
_cell.angle_beta   90.00
_cell.angle_gamma   90.00
#
_symmetry.space_group_name_H-M   'P 1'
#
loop_
_entity.id
_entity.type
_entity.pdbx_description
1 polymer ?
#
loop_
_entity_poly.entity_id
_entity_poly.type
_entity_poly.pdbx_seq_one_letter_code
_entity_poly.pdbx_strand_id
1 'polypeptide(L)'
;MSAKGCRPTHCRVTPLQPFSPVIGMADFRLEKLEVCNFKSYRGKHTVEGFADFTAIVGPNGSGKSNLLDAFAFVLVAARKASEIRGVNLASLVNSEVSLEGDDDTECYVEMTVSVPD
;
A
#
# COMPACT_ATOMS: atom_id res chain seq x y z
N MET A 1 -25.55 -17.72 -17.21
CA MET A 1 -24.40 -17.18 -17.97
C MET A 1 -23.63 -16.23 -17.09
N SER A 2 -22.39 -16.64 -16.76
CA SER A 2 -21.22 -15.87 -16.32
C SER A 2 -21.33 -14.82 -15.19
N ALA A 3 -20.87 -15.19 -14.00
CA ALA A 3 -20.48 -14.27 -12.94
C ALA A 3 -19.30 -13.40 -13.40
N LYS A 4 -19.48 -12.09 -13.52
CA LYS A 4 -18.38 -11.16 -13.80
C LYS A 4 -17.67 -10.85 -12.49
N GLY A 5 -16.57 -11.58 -12.26
CA GLY A 5 -15.67 -11.38 -11.14
C GLY A 5 -15.12 -9.95 -11.13
N CYS A 6 -15.25 -9.31 -9.98
CA CYS A 6 -14.60 -8.04 -9.67
C CYS A 6 -13.08 -8.25 -9.74
N ARG A 7 -12.40 -7.59 -10.68
CA ARG A 7 -10.94 -7.63 -10.79
C ARG A 7 -10.38 -6.53 -9.89
N PRO A 8 -9.62 -6.84 -8.83
CA PRO A 8 -8.94 -5.81 -8.04
C PRO A 8 -7.88 -5.17 -8.94
N THR A 9 -8.09 -3.90 -9.27
CA THR A 9 -7.22 -3.09 -10.12
C THR A 9 -5.91 -2.80 -9.37
N HIS A 10 -4.86 -3.47 -9.83
CA HIS A 10 -3.43 -3.13 -9.72
C HIS A 10 -2.89 -2.56 -8.41
N CYS A 11 -2.39 -3.45 -7.54
CA CYS A 11 -1.17 -3.14 -6.77
C CYS A 11 0.00 -3.08 -7.76
N ARG A 12 0.37 -1.88 -8.21
CA ARG A 12 1.67 -1.68 -8.87
C ARG A 12 2.74 -1.59 -7.80
N VAL A 13 3.39 -2.72 -7.54
CA VAL A 13 4.77 -2.70 -7.04
C VAL A 13 5.61 -2.47 -8.28
N THR A 14 6.12 -1.25 -8.50
CA THR A 14 7.14 -1.00 -9.52
C THR A 14 8.41 -1.68 -9.05
N PRO A 15 8.84 -2.80 -9.68
CA PRO A 15 10.14 -3.34 -9.40
C PRO A 15 11.12 -2.43 -10.15
N LEU A 16 11.82 -1.57 -9.44
CA LEU A 16 13.09 -1.10 -9.97
C LEU A 16 14.00 -2.33 -10.03
N GLN A 17 14.12 -2.85 -11.26
CA GLN A 17 15.13 -3.81 -11.72
C GLN A 17 14.90 -5.29 -11.34
N PRO A 18 15.29 -6.23 -12.22
CA PRO A 18 15.11 -7.67 -11.99
C PRO A 18 16.02 -8.14 -10.84
N PHE A 19 15.40 -8.44 -9.70
CA PHE A 19 16.07 -9.01 -8.54
C PHE A 19 16.62 -10.40 -8.85
N SER A 20 17.95 -10.52 -8.90
CA SER A 20 18.66 -11.79 -8.87
C SER A 20 18.63 -12.36 -7.43
N PRO A 21 18.38 -13.67 -7.21
CA PRO A 21 17.98 -14.23 -5.92
C PRO A 21 19.16 -14.52 -4.95
N VAL A 22 20.18 -13.66 -4.88
CA VAL A 22 21.41 -13.92 -4.08
C VAL A 22 21.65 -12.92 -2.94
N ILE A 23 20.78 -11.93 -2.74
CA ILE A 23 21.05 -10.83 -1.81
C ILE A 23 20.60 -11.20 -0.38
N GLY A 24 21.55 -11.63 0.45
CA GLY A 24 21.38 -11.61 1.90
C GLY A 24 21.08 -10.18 2.35
N MET A 25 20.04 -10.00 3.16
CA MET A 25 19.70 -8.76 3.91
C MET A 25 20.31 -7.47 3.34
N ALA A 26 19.92 -7.04 2.13
CA ALA A 26 20.28 -5.70 1.68
C ALA A 26 19.54 -4.67 2.54
N ASP A 27 20.27 -3.64 2.99
CA ASP A 27 19.76 -2.52 3.77
C ASP A 27 18.91 -1.60 2.88
N PHE A 28 17.69 -2.02 2.52
CA PHE A 28 16.76 -1.16 1.79
C PHE A 28 16.35 0.04 2.65
N ARG A 29 16.35 1.24 2.05
CA ARG A 29 15.88 2.47 2.71
C ARG A 29 14.53 2.90 2.15
N LEU A 30 13.59 3.21 3.04
CA LEU A 30 12.27 3.71 2.67
C LEU A 30 12.39 5.19 2.30
N GLU A 31 11.94 5.56 1.10
CA GLU A 31 11.98 6.95 0.61
C GLU A 31 10.61 7.62 0.67
N LYS A 32 9.58 6.88 0.25
CA LYS A 32 8.23 7.42 0.05
C LYS A 32 7.17 6.34 0.26
N LEU A 33 6.07 6.74 0.90
CA LEU A 33 4.82 5.99 0.94
C LEU A 33 3.70 6.87 0.39
N GLU A 34 3.02 6.39 -0.65
CA GLU A 34 1.85 7.03 -1.23
C GLU A 34 0.61 6.17 -1.00
N VAL A 35 -0.46 6.79 -0.51
CA VAL A 35 -1.70 6.13 -0.12
C VAL A 35 -2.86 6.87 -0.78
N CYS A 36 -3.68 6.16 -1.54
CA CYS A 36 -4.87 6.73 -2.17
C CYS A 36 -6.10 5.93 -1.81
N ASN A 37 -7.10 6.58 -1.22
CA ASN A 37 -8.42 5.99 -0.90
C ASN A 37 -8.35 4.71 -0.05
N PHE A 38 -7.38 4.60 0.87
CA PHE A 38 -7.13 3.43 1.70
C PHE A 38 -7.61 3.64 3.15
N LYS A 39 -8.54 2.81 3.62
CA LYS A 39 -9.13 2.89 4.98
C LYS A 39 -9.59 4.32 5.29
N SER A 40 -9.05 4.96 6.33
CA SER A 40 -9.41 6.33 6.71
C SER A 40 -8.75 7.42 5.85
N TYR A 41 -7.86 7.07 4.91
CA TYR A 41 -7.20 8.02 4.02
C TYR A 41 -8.07 8.24 2.78
N ARG A 42 -8.60 9.44 2.60
CA ARG A 42 -9.42 9.83 1.46
C ARG A 42 -8.61 10.70 0.51
N GLY A 43 -8.67 10.39 -0.79
CA GLY A 43 -7.82 11.00 -1.78
C GLY A 43 -6.37 10.56 -1.64
N LYS A 44 -5.47 11.26 -2.33
CA LYS A 44 -4.05 10.95 -2.39
C LYS A 44 -3.28 11.62 -1.25
N HIS A 45 -2.56 10.82 -0.49
CA HIS A 45 -1.67 11.24 0.58
C HIS A 45 -0.27 10.71 0.32
N THR A 46 0.74 11.55 0.55
CA THR A 46 2.14 11.21 0.36
C THR A 46 2.91 11.46 1.65
N VAL A 47 3.65 10.45 2.10
CA VAL A 47 4.58 10.52 3.24
C VAL A 47 5.99 10.33 2.69
N GLU A 48 6.85 11.31 2.91
CA GLU A 48 8.24 11.37 2.45
C GLU A 48 9.15 11.80 3.60
N GLY A 49 10.47 11.76 3.39
CA GLY A 49 11.43 12.27 4.38
C GLY A 49 11.66 11.32 5.56
N PHE A 50 11.56 10.00 5.32
CA PHE A 50 11.91 9.01 6.33
C PHE A 50 13.39 9.12 6.69
N ALA A 51 13.67 9.09 7.99
CA ALA A 51 15.02 8.95 8.54
C ALA A 51 15.24 7.52 9.02
N ASP A 52 16.48 7.18 9.39
CA ASP A 52 16.88 5.86 9.91
C ASP A 52 15.98 5.42 11.09
N PHE A 53 15.50 6.39 11.86
CA PHE A 53 14.44 6.22 12.83
C PHE A 53 13.34 7.24 12.59
N THR A 54 12.11 6.77 12.36
CA THR A 54 10.93 7.63 12.15
C THR A 54 9.83 7.21 13.13
N ALA A 55 9.32 8.16 13.92
CA ALA A 55 8.20 7.94 14.83
C ALA A 55 6.91 8.54 14.27
N ILE A 56 5.85 7.74 14.20
CA ILE A 56 4.51 8.17 13.76
C ILE A 56 3.69 8.55 15.01
N VAL A 57 3.38 9.83 15.17
CA VAL A 57 2.64 10.36 16.33
C VAL A 57 1.41 11.16 15.90
N GLY A 58 0.44 11.35 16.80
CA GLY A 58 -0.81 12.07 16.53
C GLY A 58 -1.96 11.65 17.44
N PRO A 59 -3.08 12.39 17.46
CA PRO A 59 -4.22 12.12 18.34
C PRO A 59 -4.94 10.80 18.02
N ASN A 60 -5.72 10.28 18.96
CA ASN A 60 -6.53 9.08 18.73
C ASN A 60 -7.50 9.29 17.55
N GLY A 61 -7.63 8.28 16.69
CA GLY A 61 -8.45 8.38 15.47
C GLY A 61 -7.79 9.05 14.27
N SER A 62 -6.55 9.55 14.37
CA SER A 62 -5.86 10.24 13.26
C SER A 62 -5.35 9.33 12.12
N GLY A 63 -5.68 8.03 12.13
CA GLY A 63 -5.29 7.08 11.09
C GLY A 63 -3.91 6.42 11.24
N LYS A 64 -3.17 6.61 12.34
CA LYS A 64 -1.81 6.04 12.52
C LYS A 64 -1.74 4.51 12.32
N SER A 65 -2.66 3.76 12.93
CA SER A 65 -2.71 2.29 12.75
C SER A 65 -3.07 1.91 11.32
N ASN A 66 -3.87 2.72 10.62
CA ASN A 66 -4.19 2.51 9.21
C ASN A 66 -2.98 2.78 8.32
N LEU A 67 -2.08 3.70 8.70
CA LEU A 67 -0.80 3.90 8.02
C LEU A 67 0.09 2.66 8.14
N LEU A 68 0.15 2.07 9.34
CA LEU A 68 0.86 0.81 9.58
C LEU A 68 0.27 -0.34 8.75
N ASP A 69 -1.06 -0.38 8.63
CA ASP A 69 -1.74 -1.35 7.77
C ASP A 69 -1.40 -1.16 6.28
N ALA A 70 -1.18 0.07 5.82
CA ALA A 70 -0.74 0.35 4.46
C ALA A 70 0.68 -0.20 4.20
N PHE A 71 1.61 0.00 5.15
CA PHE A 71 2.94 -0.63 5.09
C PHE A 71 2.85 -2.16 5.07
N ALA A 72 2.05 -2.75 5.97
CA ALA A 72 1.87 -4.18 6.04
C ALA A 72 1.30 -4.74 4.74
N PHE A 73 0.33 -4.05 4.13
CA PHE A 73 -0.27 -4.42 2.86
C PHE A 73 0.77 -4.55 1.74
N VAL A 74 1.64 -3.55 1.58
CA VAL A 74 2.68 -3.58 0.53
C VAL A 74 3.72 -4.66 0.80
N LEU A 75 4.16 -4.82 2.05
CA LEU A 75 5.16 -5.83 2.42
C LEU A 75 4.65 -7.27 2.22
N VAL A 76 3.39 -7.53 2.55
CA VAL A 76 2.74 -8.82 2.30
C VAL A 76 2.57 -9.04 0.79
N ALA A 77 2.14 -8.00 0.05
CA ALA A 77 2.01 -8.06 -1.41
C ALA A 77 3.33 -8.39 -2.11
N ALA A 78 4.42 -7.79 -1.67
CA ALA A 78 5.75 -7.99 -2.22
C ALA A 78 6.28 -9.41 -1.99
N ARG A 79 5.96 -10.04 -0.84
CA ARG A 79 6.46 -11.39 -0.52
C ARG A 79 5.59 -12.51 -1.06
N LYS A 80 4.28 -12.41 -0.90
CA LYS A 80 3.35 -13.49 -1.24
C LYS A 80 1.98 -12.94 -1.63
N ALA A 81 1.82 -12.66 -2.92
CA ALA A 81 0.53 -12.27 -3.50
C ALA A 81 -0.61 -13.28 -3.22
N SER A 82 -0.29 -14.55 -2.92
CA SER A 82 -1.27 -15.58 -2.53
C SER A 82 -1.87 -15.36 -1.13
N GLU A 83 -1.12 -14.77 -0.19
CA GLU A 83 -1.59 -14.53 1.19
C GLU A 83 -2.59 -13.36 1.26
N ILE A 84 -2.59 -12.47 0.26
CA ILE A 84 -3.60 -11.40 0.12
C ILE A 84 -4.98 -11.96 -0.22
N ARG A 85 -5.09 -13.15 -0.81
CA ARG A 85 -6.38 -13.72 -1.27
C ARG A 85 -7.38 -14.01 -0.14
N GLY A 86 -6.92 -14.10 1.11
CA GLY A 86 -7.78 -14.25 2.29
C GLY A 86 -8.15 -12.92 2.96
N VAL A 87 -7.54 -11.81 2.55
CA VAL A 87 -7.82 -10.47 3.08
C VAL A 87 -9.03 -9.90 2.34
N ASN A 88 -10.01 -9.39 3.09
CA ASN A 88 -11.14 -8.69 2.50
C ASN A 88 -10.69 -7.35 1.91
N LEU A 89 -10.34 -7.34 0.62
CA LEU A 89 -9.86 -6.15 -0.09
C LEU A 89 -10.86 -4.99 -0.06
N ALA A 90 -12.16 -5.27 -0.03
CA ALA A 90 -13.19 -4.23 0.06
C ALA A 90 -13.13 -3.46 1.39
N SER A 91 -12.71 -4.09 2.48
CA SER A 91 -12.50 -3.41 3.77
C SER A 91 -11.27 -2.51 3.83
N LEU A 92 -10.40 -2.58 2.82
CA LEU A 92 -9.22 -1.72 2.71
C LEU A 92 -9.52 -0.43 1.95
N VAL A 93 -10.62 -0.39 1.19
CA VAL A 93 -11.06 0.80 0.46
C VAL A 93 -11.73 1.78 1.42
N ASN A 94 -11.50 3.07 1.23
CA ASN A 94 -12.19 4.12 1.97
C ASN A 94 -13.70 4.04 1.74
N SER A 95 -14.47 4.07 2.83
CA SER A 95 -15.93 3.88 2.79
C SER A 95 -16.68 5.05 2.15
N GLU A 96 -16.13 6.26 2.18
CA GLU A 96 -16.78 7.46 1.60
C GLU A 96 -16.63 7.47 0.07
N VAL A 97 -15.49 7.00 -0.42
CA VAL A 97 -15.19 6.88 -1.85
C VAL A 97 -16.17 5.95 -2.56
N SER A 98 -16.66 4.92 -1.86
CA SER A 98 -17.65 3.98 -2.41
C SER A 98 -19.03 4.61 -2.66
N LEU A 99 -19.28 5.83 -2.17
CA LEU A 99 -20.59 6.50 -2.25
C LEU A 99 -20.65 7.59 -3.32
N GLU A 100 -19.50 8.07 -3.83
CA GLU A 100 -19.45 9.19 -4.78
C GLU A 100 -19.73 8.78 -6.24
N GLY A 101 -19.96 7.50 -6.52
CA GLY A 101 -20.51 7.04 -7.81
C GLY A 101 -19.59 7.17 -9.02
N ASP A 102 -18.32 7.50 -8.81
CA ASP A 102 -17.30 7.56 -9.84
C ASP A 102 -16.58 6.20 -9.91
N ASP A 103 -17.01 5.35 -10.86
CA ASP A 103 -16.52 3.97 -11.10
C ASP A 103 -15.01 3.91 -11.39
N ASP A 104 -14.35 5.05 -11.63
CA ASP A 104 -12.91 5.17 -11.89
C ASP A 104 -12.08 5.52 -10.64
N THR A 105 -12.67 5.50 -9.45
CA THR A 105 -11.91 5.88 -8.24
C THR A 105 -10.96 4.77 -7.77
N GLU A 106 -9.68 4.91 -8.10
CA GLU A 106 -8.63 3.95 -7.74
C GLU A 106 -8.28 3.99 -6.24
N CYS A 107 -8.05 2.80 -5.65
CA CYS A 107 -7.50 2.61 -4.31
C CYS A 107 -6.15 1.90 -4.42
N TYR A 108 -5.09 2.53 -3.94
CA TYR A 108 -3.75 1.95 -3.99
C TYR A 108 -2.87 2.39 -2.82
N VAL A 109 -1.84 1.60 -2.58
CA VAL A 109 -0.71 1.93 -1.73
C VAL A 109 0.57 1.65 -2.52
N GLU A 110 1.43 2.64 -2.63
CA GLU A 110 2.71 2.55 -3.33
C GLU A 110 3.85 2.87 -2.35
N MET A 111 4.87 2.02 -2.32
CA MET A 111 6.06 2.20 -1.48
C MET A 111 7.29 2.28 -2.38
N THR A 112 8.07 3.35 -2.24
CA THR A 112 9.34 3.53 -2.93
C THR A 112 10.49 3.24 -1.97
N VAL A 113 11.37 2.34 -2.35
CA VAL A 113 12.58 1.98 -1.60
C VAL A 113 13.82 2.23 -2.45
N SER A 114 14.89 2.71 -1.83
CA SER A 114 16.22 2.79 -2.41
C SER A 114 17.04 1.57 -1.96
N VAL A 115 17.92 1.11 -2.85
CA VAL A 115 18.87 0.03 -2.58
C VAL A 115 20.24 0.70 -2.45
N PRO A 116 21.02 0.43 -1.40
CA PRO A 116 22.41 0.86 -1.35
C PRO A 116 23.19 0.17 -2.48
N ASP A 117 24.12 0.91 -3.08
CA ASP A 117 25.01 0.40 -4.15
C ASP A 117 25.84 -0.81 -3.70
#